data_AF-A0A7S3P9K3-F1
#
_entry.id   AF-A0A7S3P9K3-F1
#
_cell.length_a   1.000
_cell.length_b   1.000
_cell.length_c   1.000
_cell.angle_alpha   90.00
_cell.angle_beta   90.00
_cell.angle_gamma   90.00
#
_symmetry.space_group_name_H-M   'P 1'
#
loop_
_entity.id
_entity.type
_entity.pdbx_description
1 polymer ?
#
loop_
_entity_poly.entity_id
_entity_poly.type
_entity_poly.pdbx_seq_one_letter_code
_entity_poly.pdbx_strand_id
1 'polypeptide(L)'
;MDPGWFFLFLFFMIELTLVTLLCLPMPSNDIRGAIVTFIVKAWESRAVHITALIMLALNAIYFWFVCDALLHPLYDFGLIRNPFAEGGFTCEQKQNVFYNERNAYLTGMSIFMFFVLNRMVDIQDKLFQARGEVKKRSVTKKEE
;
A
#
# COMPACT_ATOMS: atom_id res chain seq x y z
N MET A 1 11.51 15.13 9.68
CA MET A 1 10.89 14.45 8.53
C MET A 1 9.81 15.35 7.99
N ASP A 2 9.71 15.48 6.66
CA ASP A 2 8.59 16.18 6.04
C ASP A 2 7.26 15.53 6.50
N PRO A 3 6.25 16.30 6.91
CA PRO A 3 4.95 15.75 7.32
C PRO A 3 4.35 14.79 6.29
N GLY A 4 4.57 15.02 5.00
CA GLY A 4 4.06 14.15 3.93
C GLY A 4 4.57 12.72 4.02
N TRP A 5 5.87 12.54 4.29
CA TRP A 5 6.48 11.20 4.42
C TRP A 5 5.91 10.41 5.59
N PHE A 6 5.53 11.09 6.67
CA PHE A 6 4.90 10.45 7.83
C PHE A 6 3.50 9.92 7.49
N PHE A 7 2.70 10.70 6.76
CA PHE A 7 1.36 10.26 6.32
C PHE A 7 1.42 9.08 5.34
N LEU A 8 2.36 9.10 4.39
CA LEU A 8 2.57 7.98 3.47
C LEU A 8 3.00 6.71 4.20
N PHE A 9 3.89 6.83 5.19
CA PHE A 9 4.29 5.72 6.04
C PHE A 9 3.11 5.16 6.85
N LEU A 10 2.31 6.02 7.47
CA LEU A 10 1.15 5.59 8.24
C LEU A 10 0.12 4.89 7.35
N PHE A 11 -0.13 5.43 6.16
CA PHE A 11 -1.01 4.81 5.18
C PHE A 11 -0.53 3.42 4.78
N PHE A 12 0.75 3.28 4.45
CA PHE A 12 1.38 1.99 4.16
C PHE A 12 1.22 0.98 5.31
N MET A 13 1.43 1.41 6.56
CA MET A 13 1.28 0.54 7.72
C MET A 13 -0.17 0.04 7.89
N ILE A 14 -1.15 0.89 7.60
CA ILE A 14 -2.57 0.50 7.61
C ILE A 14 -2.85 -0.53 6.51
N GLU A 15 -2.38 -0.28 5.28
CA GLU A 15 -2.53 -1.22 4.16
C GLU A 15 -1.92 -2.58 4.49
N LEU A 16 -0.68 -2.59 4.99
CA LEU A 16 0.03 -3.80 5.41
C LEU A 16 -0.76 -4.57 6.46
N THR A 17 -1.31 -3.86 7.46
CA THR A 17 -2.11 -4.47 8.54
C THR A 17 -3.40 -5.08 7.99
N LEU A 18 -4.11 -4.38 7.11
CA LEU A 18 -5.35 -4.88 6.50
C LEU A 18 -5.09 -6.11 5.62
N VAL A 19 -4.07 -6.06 4.76
CA VAL A 19 -3.68 -7.21 3.92
C VAL A 19 -3.27 -8.40 4.78
N THR A 20 -2.47 -8.17 5.82
CA THR A 20 -2.06 -9.24 6.75
C THR A 20 -3.27 -9.87 7.43
N LEU A 21 -4.22 -9.04 7.90
CA LEU A 21 -5.43 -9.51 8.56
C LEU A 21 -6.34 -10.30 7.61
N LEU A 22 -6.41 -9.90 6.34
CA LEU A 22 -7.15 -10.61 5.29
C LEU A 22 -6.48 -11.94 4.89
N CYS A 23 -5.14 -12.01 4.92
CA CYS A 23 -4.36 -13.20 4.57
C CYS A 23 -4.27 -14.24 5.70
N LEU A 24 -4.45 -13.84 6.95
CA LEU A 24 -4.19 -14.70 8.09
C LEU A 24 -5.14 -15.90 8.10
N PRO A 25 -4.62 -17.15 8.16
CA PRO A 25 -5.47 -18.33 8.31
C PRO A 25 -6.07 -18.33 9.72
N MET A 26 -7.29 -17.80 9.85
CA MET A 26 -7.94 -17.73 11.15
C MET A 26 -8.57 -19.07 11.55
N PRO A 27 -8.43 -19.47 12.83
CA PRO A 27 -8.88 -20.78 13.31
C PRO A 27 -10.41 -20.90 13.42
N SER A 28 -11.14 -19.77 13.51
CA SER A 28 -12.61 -19.78 13.59
C SER A 28 -13.25 -19.03 12.43
N ASN A 29 -14.30 -19.63 11.86
CA ASN A 29 -15.06 -19.04 10.76
C ASN A 29 -15.84 -17.78 11.19
N ASP A 30 -16.23 -17.68 12.46
CA ASP A 30 -16.99 -16.53 12.97
C ASP A 30 -16.14 -15.28 13.08
N ILE A 31 -14.91 -15.40 13.58
CA ILE A 31 -13.96 -14.27 13.65
C ILE A 31 -13.60 -13.83 12.23
N ARG A 32 -13.39 -14.79 11.31
CA ARG A 32 -13.18 -14.48 9.89
C ARG A 32 -14.36 -13.72 9.28
N GLY A 33 -15.59 -14.17 9.52
CA GLY A 33 -16.79 -13.47 9.06
C GLY A 33 -16.87 -12.04 9.59
N ALA A 34 -16.59 -11.83 10.88
CA ALA A 34 -16.63 -10.51 11.51
C ALA A 34 -15.61 -9.54 10.89
N ILE A 35 -14.36 -10.00 10.70
CA ILE A 35 -13.29 -9.18 10.12
C ILE A 35 -13.58 -8.84 8.66
N VAL A 36 -13.97 -9.81 7.85
CA VAL A 36 -14.28 -9.57 6.43
C VAL A 36 -15.45 -8.60 6.31
N THR A 37 -16.50 -8.79 7.10
CA THR A 37 -17.66 -7.88 7.10
C THR A 37 -17.28 -6.46 7.53
N PHE A 38 -16.42 -6.32 8.53
CA PHE A 38 -15.94 -5.02 8.98
C PHE A 38 -15.14 -4.31 7.87
N ILE A 39 -14.20 -5.00 7.25
CA ILE A 39 -13.35 -4.44 6.18
C ILE A 39 -14.19 -4.08 4.95
N VAL A 40 -15.09 -4.96 4.53
CA VAL A 40 -15.98 -4.70 3.38
C VAL A 40 -16.85 -3.47 3.65
N LYS A 41 -17.49 -3.37 4.82
CA LYS A 41 -18.27 -2.18 5.18
C LYS A 41 -17.45 -0.90 5.25
N ALA A 42 -16.23 -0.98 5.77
CA ALA A 42 -15.32 0.16 5.78
C ALA A 42 -14.95 0.58 4.34
N TRP A 43 -14.77 -0.39 3.43
CA TRP A 43 -14.41 -0.14 2.03
C TRP A 43 -15.57 0.36 1.16
N GLU A 44 -16.81 -0.06 1.47
CA GLU A 44 -18.03 0.45 0.83
C GLU A 44 -18.31 1.92 1.15
N SER A 45 -17.74 2.44 2.24
CA SER A 45 -17.86 3.86 2.58
C SER A 45 -17.19 4.72 1.51
N ARG A 46 -18.00 5.53 0.81
CA ARG A 46 -17.53 6.45 -0.23
C ARG A 46 -16.43 7.39 0.28
N ALA A 47 -16.50 7.81 1.54
CA ALA A 47 -15.48 8.68 2.14
C ALA A 47 -14.12 7.97 2.23
N VAL A 48 -14.11 6.70 2.67
CA VAL A 48 -12.89 5.88 2.75
C VAL A 48 -12.32 5.65 1.37
N HIS A 49 -13.16 5.27 0.40
CA HIS A 49 -12.73 5.01 -0.97
C HIS A 49 -12.12 6.25 -1.65
N ILE A 50 -12.74 7.43 -1.48
CA ILE A 50 -12.20 8.68 -2.00
C ILE A 50 -10.86 9.03 -1.33
N THR A 51 -10.78 8.87 0.00
CA THR A 51 -9.55 9.15 0.75
C THR A 51 -8.42 8.22 0.30
N ALA A 52 -8.71 6.94 0.11
CA ALA A 52 -7.81 5.94 -0.44
C ALA A 52 -7.28 6.32 -1.82
N LEU A 53 -8.15 6.81 -2.73
CA LEU A 53 -7.74 7.27 -4.07
C LEU A 53 -6.88 8.54 -4.02
N ILE A 54 -7.21 9.48 -3.15
CA ILE A 54 -6.40 10.70 -2.95
C ILE A 54 -5.02 10.32 -2.41
N MET A 55 -4.95 9.43 -1.42
CA MET A 55 -3.69 8.93 -0.86
C MET A 55 -2.88 8.19 -1.91
N LEU A 56 -3.50 7.37 -2.76
CA LEU A 56 -2.83 6.72 -3.89
C LEU A 56 -2.23 7.74 -4.86
N ALA A 57 -3.00 8.78 -5.22
CA ALA A 57 -2.52 9.83 -6.13
C ALA A 57 -1.32 10.59 -5.53
N LEU A 58 -1.38 10.94 -4.24
CA LEU A 58 -0.25 11.53 -3.53
C LEU A 58 0.96 10.58 -3.51
N ASN A 59 0.75 9.29 -3.24
CA ASN A 59 1.82 8.30 -3.24
C ASN A 59 2.50 8.20 -4.61
N ALA A 60 1.73 8.22 -5.69
CA ALA A 60 2.25 8.21 -7.06
C ALA A 60 3.07 9.47 -7.39
N ILE A 61 2.62 10.64 -6.93
CA ILE A 61 3.37 11.90 -7.08
C ILE A 61 4.70 11.85 -6.32
N TYR A 62 4.68 11.41 -5.06
CA TYR A 62 5.90 11.27 -4.26
C TYR A 62 6.84 10.20 -4.82
N PHE A 63 6.30 9.09 -5.33
CA PHE A 63 7.08 8.07 -6.01
C PHE A 63 7.77 8.63 -7.25
N TRP A 64 7.06 9.44 -8.05
CA TRP A 64 7.64 10.11 -9.21
C TRP A 64 8.82 11.02 -8.82
N PHE A 65 8.64 11.88 -7.81
CA PHE A 65 9.72 12.76 -7.34
C PHE A 65 10.94 11.99 -6.85
N VAL A 66 10.73 10.87 -6.16
CA VAL A 66 11.84 10.03 -5.71
C VAL A 66 12.52 9.32 -6.89
N CYS A 67 11.76 8.78 -7.83
CA CYS A 67 12.32 8.16 -9.03
C CYS A 67 13.15 9.16 -9.85
N ASP A 68 12.68 10.39 -10.00
CA ASP A 68 13.44 11.46 -10.67
C ASP A 68 14.76 11.75 -9.95
N ALA A 69 14.72 11.87 -8.62
CA ALA A 69 15.92 12.06 -7.80
C ALA A 69 16.91 10.86 -7.87
N LEU A 70 16.42 9.64 -8.09
CA LEU A 70 17.28 8.44 -8.30
C LEU A 70 17.82 8.32 -9.73
N LEU A 71 17.09 8.81 -10.74
CA LEU A 71 17.46 8.71 -12.16
C LEU A 71 18.43 9.81 -12.58
N HIS A 72 18.40 10.96 -11.91
CA HIS A 72 19.32 12.07 -12.11
C HIS A 72 20.29 12.30 -10.93
N PRO A 73 20.93 11.25 -10.36
CA PRO A 73 21.79 11.44 -9.20
C PRO A 73 22.97 12.36 -9.58
N LEU A 74 23.47 12.24 -10.81
CA LEU A 74 24.60 13.01 -11.35
C LEU A 74 24.30 14.51 -11.56
N TYR A 75 23.02 14.90 -11.74
CA TYR A 75 22.61 16.29 -11.93
C TYR A 75 22.57 17.02 -10.58
N ASP A 76 22.06 16.36 -9.54
CA ASP A 76 22.11 16.83 -8.15
C ASP A 76 23.50 16.70 -7.50
N PHE A 77 24.36 15.83 -8.04
CA PHE A 77 25.77 15.72 -7.63
C PHE A 77 26.71 16.75 -8.28
N GLY A 78 26.21 17.64 -9.15
CA GLY A 78 27.02 18.68 -9.78
C GLY A 78 28.09 18.17 -10.76
N LEU A 79 27.97 16.93 -11.24
CA LEU A 79 28.94 16.32 -12.17
C LEU A 79 28.81 16.85 -13.60
N ILE A 80 27.73 17.55 -13.92
CA ILE A 80 27.69 18.48 -15.04
C ILE A 80 28.14 19.85 -14.54
N ARG A 81 29.46 20.04 -14.59
CA ARG A 81 30.24 21.29 -14.43
C ARG A 81 30.70 21.66 -13.00
N ASN A 82 31.70 20.95 -12.51
CA ASN A 82 32.94 21.60 -12.09
C ASN A 82 34.16 20.66 -12.23
N PRO A 83 35.07 20.90 -13.21
CA PRO A 83 36.26 20.06 -13.43
C PRO A 83 37.35 20.23 -12.35
N PHE A 84 37.06 20.91 -11.23
CA PHE A 84 38.00 21.21 -10.15
C PHE A 84 37.65 20.55 -8.81
N ALA A 85 36.59 19.72 -8.74
CA ALA A 85 36.26 18.97 -7.53
C ALA A 85 37.08 17.67 -7.47
N GLU A 86 38.38 17.81 -7.22
CA GLU A 86 39.23 16.71 -6.75
C GLU A 86 38.79 16.32 -5.33
N GLY A 87 37.79 15.47 -5.20
CA GLY A 87 37.33 14.99 -3.90
C GLY A 87 36.12 14.09 -4.10
N GLY A 88 36.29 12.79 -3.84
CA GLY A 88 35.24 11.80 -4.00
C GLY A 88 33.94 12.16 -3.26
N PHE A 89 32.85 11.50 -3.67
CA PHE A 89 31.51 11.62 -3.09
C PHE A 89 31.51 11.92 -1.58
N THR A 90 30.89 13.02 -1.17
CA THR A 90 30.76 13.34 0.26
C THR A 90 29.86 12.31 0.94
N CYS A 91 30.06 12.07 2.24
CA CYS A 91 29.22 11.14 2.99
C CYS A 91 27.74 11.59 3.00
N GLU A 92 27.49 12.90 3.00
CA GLU A 92 26.15 13.50 2.96
C GLU A 92 25.42 13.19 1.64
N GLN A 93 26.16 13.26 0.53
CA GLN A 93 25.65 12.90 -0.81
C GLN A 93 25.23 11.42 -0.88
N LYS A 94 26.04 10.51 -0.33
CA LYS A 94 25.69 9.08 -0.26
C LYS A 94 24.49 8.85 0.65
N GLN A 95 24.41 9.57 1.78
CA GLN A 95 23.29 9.47 2.70
C GLN A 95 21.95 9.86 2.04
N ASN A 96 21.94 10.91 1.21
CA ASN A 96 20.74 11.33 0.48
C ASN A 96 20.25 10.29 -0.53
N VAL A 97 21.17 9.59 -1.22
CA VAL A 97 20.80 8.48 -2.12
C VAL A 97 20.14 7.36 -1.35
N PHE A 98 20.70 6.93 -0.21
CA PHE A 98 20.08 5.87 0.60
C PHE A 98 18.71 6.29 1.15
N TYR A 99 18.51 7.57 1.49
CA TYR A 99 17.18 8.05 1.87
C TYR A 99 16.19 7.99 0.73
N ASN A 100 16.60 8.38 -0.48
CA ASN A 100 15.73 8.34 -1.65
C ASN A 100 15.43 6.89 -2.05
N GLU A 101 16.41 5.98 -2.05
CA GLU A 101 16.20 4.55 -2.29
C GLU A 101 15.17 3.97 -1.31
N ARG A 102 15.33 4.23 0.00
CA ARG A 102 14.37 3.81 1.02
C ARG A 102 12.97 4.34 0.74
N ASN A 103 12.87 5.62 0.40
CA ASN A 103 11.58 6.25 0.10
C ASN A 103 10.94 5.69 -1.18
N ALA A 104 11.76 5.29 -2.17
CA ALA A 104 11.30 4.64 -3.40
C ALA A 104 10.68 3.28 -3.10
N TYR A 105 11.35 2.48 -2.26
CA TYR A 105 10.82 1.19 -1.80
C TYR A 105 9.52 1.37 -1.03
N LEU A 106 9.45 2.35 -0.13
CA LEU A 106 8.25 2.60 0.68
C LEU A 106 7.04 2.94 -0.21
N THR A 107 7.20 3.91 -1.10
CA THR A 107 6.11 4.42 -1.94
C THR A 107 5.73 3.42 -3.03
N GLY A 108 6.70 2.77 -3.68
CA GLY A 108 6.46 1.69 -4.64
C GLY A 108 5.74 0.49 -4.01
N MET A 109 6.16 0.07 -2.81
CA MET A 109 5.51 -1.03 -2.10
C MET A 109 4.09 -0.66 -1.63
N SER A 110 3.86 0.58 -1.19
CA SER A 110 2.53 1.04 -0.81
C SER A 110 1.57 1.09 -2.00
N ILE A 111 2.00 1.60 -3.15
CA ILE A 111 1.19 1.54 -4.38
C ILE A 111 0.84 0.09 -4.74
N PHE A 112 1.80 -0.83 -4.65
CA PHE A 112 1.53 -2.25 -4.88
C PHE A 112 0.53 -2.82 -3.87
N MET A 113 0.71 -2.54 -2.58
CA MET A 113 -0.18 -2.98 -1.52
C MET A 113 -1.60 -2.45 -1.68
N PHE A 114 -1.77 -1.23 -2.18
CA PHE A 114 -3.09 -0.67 -2.49
C PHE A 114 -3.87 -1.56 -3.47
N PHE A 115 -3.23 -1.98 -4.57
CA PHE A 115 -3.87 -2.85 -5.56
C PHE A 115 -4.15 -4.24 -5.00
N VAL A 116 -3.21 -4.80 -4.21
CA VAL A 116 -3.41 -6.09 -3.53
C VAL A 116 -4.60 -6.01 -2.58
N LEU A 117 -4.70 -4.97 -1.76
CA LEU A 117 -5.79 -4.76 -0.82
C LEU A 117 -7.13 -4.67 -1.54
N ASN A 118 -7.23 -3.80 -2.55
CA ASN A 118 -8.47 -3.62 -3.31
C ASN A 118 -8.92 -4.93 -3.97
N ARG A 119 -7.97 -5.70 -4.52
CA ARG A 119 -8.26 -7.02 -5.10
C ARG A 119 -8.66 -8.05 -4.05
N MET A 120 -8.03 -8.04 -2.88
CA MET A 120 -8.35 -8.97 -1.80
C MET A 120 -9.74 -8.71 -1.23
N VAL A 121 -10.12 -7.46 -1.00
CA VAL A 121 -11.46 -7.11 -0.52
C VAL A 121 -12.52 -7.62 -1.51
N ASP A 122 -12.35 -7.40 -2.82
CA ASP A 122 -13.26 -7.89 -3.86
C ASP A 122 -13.38 -9.43 -3.86
N ILE A 123 -12.26 -10.15 -3.79
CA ILE A 123 -12.27 -11.63 -3.74
C ILE A 123 -12.95 -12.13 -2.47
N GLN A 124 -12.69 -11.51 -1.33
CA GLN A 124 -13.22 -11.97 -0.06
C GLN A 124 -14.71 -11.69 0.09
N ASP A 125 -15.21 -10.57 -0.43
CA ASP A 125 -16.64 -10.31 -0.49
C ASP A 125 -17.36 -11.35 -1.36
N LYS A 126 -16.87 -11.61 -2.57
CA LYS A 126 -17.41 -12.65 -3.46
C LYS A 126 -17.40 -14.04 -2.81
N LEU A 127 -16.31 -14.39 -2.11
CA LEU A 127 -16.21 -15.66 -1.40
C LEU A 127 -17.20 -15.75 -0.24
N PHE A 128 -17.40 -14.67 0.50
CA PHE A 128 -18.34 -14.61 1.60
C PHE A 128 -19.79 -14.78 1.11
N GLN A 129 -20.17 -14.09 0.04
CA GLN A 129 -21.48 -14.24 -0.60
C GLN A 129 -21.72 -15.65 -1.12
N ALA A 130 -20.75 -16.24 -1.83
CA ALA A 130 -20.84 -17.60 -2.35
C ALA A 130 -21.02 -18.65 -1.23
N ARG A 131 -20.31 -18.50 -0.10
CA ARG A 131 -20.51 -19.36 1.08
C ARG A 131 -21.90 -19.21 1.68
N GLY A 132 -22.43 -17.99 1.70
CA GLY A 132 -23.80 -17.72 2.14
C GLY A 132 -24.84 -18.44 1.28
N GLU A 133 -24.67 -18.43 -0.05
CA GLU A 133 -25.56 -19.13 -0.98
C GLU A 133 -25.52 -20.65 -0.84
N VAL A 134 -24.32 -21.23 -0.71
CA VAL A 134 -24.17 -22.68 -0.48
C VAL A 134 -24.85 -23.10 0.83
N LYS A 135 -24.67 -22.31 1.90
CA LYS A 135 -25.33 -22.58 3.19
C LYS A 135 -26.85 -22.56 3.04
N LYS A 136 -27.42 -21.56 2.36
CA LYS A 136 -28.86 -21.48 2.09
C LYS A 136 -29.39 -22.70 1.34
N ARG A 137 -28.74 -23.10 0.24
CA ARG A 137 -29.14 -24.29 -0.55
C ARG A 137 -29.08 -25.59 0.25
N SER A 138 -28.12 -25.72 1.16
CA SER A 138 -28.00 -26.92 2.00
C SER A 138 -29.10 -27.06 3.06
N VAL A 139 -29.71 -25.94 3.48
CA VAL A 139 -30.84 -25.94 4.41
C VAL A 139 -32.12 -26.33 3.67
N THR A 140 -32.38 -25.74 2.50
CA THR A 140 -33.56 -26.05 1.68
C THR A 140 -33.65 -27.54 1.32
N LYS A 141 -32.52 -28.19 0.98
CA LYS A 141 -32.47 -29.63 0.69
C LYS A 141 -32.73 -30.55 1.89
N LYS A 142 -32.71 -30.05 3.13
CA LYS A 142 -33.07 -30.85 4.32
C LYS A 142 -34.55 -30.76 4.66
N GLU A 143 -35.26 -29.80 4.10
CA GLU A 143 -36.70 -29.58 4.32
C GLU A 143 -37.56 -30.30 3.27
N GLU A 144 -36.96 -30.72 2.15
CA GLU A 144 -37.53 -31.65 1.16
C GLU A 144 -37.26 -33.11 1.54
#